data_AF-A0A804U6U8-F1
#
_entry.id   AF-A0A804U6U8-F1
#
_cell.length_a   1.000
_cell.length_b   1.000
_cell.length_c   1.000
_cell.angle_alpha   90.00
_cell.angle_beta   90.00
_cell.angle_gamma   90.00
#
_symmetry.space_group_name_H-M   'P 1'
#
loop_
_entity.id
_entity.type
_entity.pdbx_description
1 polymer ?
#
loop_
_entity_poly.entity_id
_entity_poly.type
_entity_poly.pdbx_seq_one_letter_code
_entity_poly.pdbx_strand_id
1 'polypeptide(L)'
;MKEQANAPDDLPPQLLFAHQVPIKWPKSRDVVWKANIPHTHLAKEKSDQNWMVEAGEKIKFPGGGTHFHHEADKYISNIANMLNFKDNNINNEGMLRTVLDVGCGVASFGGYLLSSNVIAMSLAPNDVHQNQIQ
;
A
#
# COMPACT_ATOMS: atom_id res chain seq x y z
N MET A 1 11.76 -15.68 29.43
CA MET A 1 10.60 -14.79 29.60
C MET A 1 10.36 -14.06 28.29
N LYS A 2 9.18 -14.22 27.67
CA LYS A 2 8.76 -13.37 26.55
C LYS A 2 7.74 -12.39 27.10
N GLU A 3 8.14 -11.14 27.16
CA GLU A 3 7.31 -10.00 27.56
C GLU A 3 6.20 -9.82 26.50
N GLN A 4 4.95 -10.00 26.93
CA GLN A 4 3.80 -9.59 26.12
C GLN A 4 3.69 -8.08 26.26
N ALA A 5 3.88 -7.35 25.16
CA ALA A 5 3.62 -5.91 25.11
C ALA A 5 2.12 -5.69 25.34
N ASN A 6 1.75 -5.13 26.50
CA ASN A 6 0.39 -4.65 26.75
C ASN A 6 0.11 -3.46 25.84
N ALA A 7 -1.05 -3.47 25.18
CA ALA A 7 -1.53 -2.33 24.41
C ALA A 7 -1.78 -1.12 25.35
N PRO A 8 -1.59 0.13 24.89
CA PRO A 8 -1.85 1.31 25.70
C PRO A 8 -3.35 1.43 26.05
N ASP A 9 -3.62 1.83 27.31
CA ASP A 9 -4.96 1.92 27.93
C ASP A 9 -5.86 3.04 27.36
N ASP A 10 -5.46 3.73 26.29
CA ASP A 10 -6.11 4.95 25.78
C ASP A 10 -6.97 4.75 24.53
N LEU A 11 -7.13 3.51 24.05
CA LEU A 11 -8.02 3.21 22.93
C LEU A 11 -9.49 3.22 23.38
N PRO A 12 -10.41 3.90 22.66
CA PRO A 12 -11.84 3.86 22.95
C PRO A 12 -12.33 2.41 23.10
N PRO A 13 -13.22 2.09 24.06
CA PRO A 13 -13.63 0.71 24.37
C PRO A 13 -14.20 -0.09 23.18
N GLN A 14 -14.61 0.60 22.11
CA GLN A 14 -15.14 0.00 20.89
C GLN A 14 -14.04 -0.61 19.98
N LEU A 15 -12.77 -0.25 20.18
CA LEU A 15 -11.64 -0.69 19.34
C LEU A 15 -10.94 -1.96 19.85
N LEU A 16 -11.10 -2.31 21.12
CA LEU A 16 -10.33 -3.40 21.75
C LEU A 16 -10.90 -4.82 21.47
N PHE A 17 -12.15 -4.94 21.02
CA PHE A 17 -12.79 -6.26 20.77
C PHE A 17 -13.06 -6.56 19.29
N ALA A 18 -12.83 -5.60 18.38
CA ALA A 18 -13.12 -5.76 16.96
C ALA A 18 -11.86 -5.90 16.08
N HIS A 19 -10.65 -5.67 16.60
CA HIS A 19 -9.41 -5.68 15.81
C HIS A 19 -8.94 -7.12 15.50
N GLN A 20 -8.64 -7.40 14.23
CA GLN A 20 -8.10 -8.69 13.77
C GLN A 20 -6.57 -8.68 13.76
N VAL A 21 -5.92 -9.83 13.98
CA VAL A 21 -4.46 -9.93 13.85
C VAL A 21 -4.04 -9.48 12.44
N PRO A 22 -3.17 -8.45 12.31
CA PRO A 22 -2.79 -7.92 11.00
C PRO A 22 -2.25 -9.00 10.06
N ILE A 23 -2.65 -8.92 8.79
CA ILE A 23 -2.04 -9.72 7.73
C ILE A 23 -0.57 -9.28 7.63
N LYS A 24 0.36 -10.23 7.64
CA LYS A 24 1.79 -9.91 7.58
C LYS A 24 2.20 -9.43 6.19
N TRP A 25 3.16 -8.53 6.15
CA TRP A 25 3.85 -8.15 4.92
C TRP A 25 4.54 -9.39 4.29
N PRO A 26 4.61 -9.54 2.96
CA PRO A 26 4.14 -8.61 1.90
C PRO A 26 2.65 -8.72 1.57
N LYS A 27 1.93 -9.70 2.12
CA LYS A 27 0.53 -9.95 1.75
C LYS A 27 -0.39 -8.80 2.12
N SER A 28 -0.09 -8.06 3.19
CA SER A 28 -0.87 -6.88 3.58
C SER A 28 -0.85 -5.73 2.59
N ARG A 29 0.08 -5.70 1.63
CA ARG A 29 0.08 -4.75 0.51
C ARG A 29 -1.24 -4.80 -0.26
N ASP A 30 -1.72 -6.02 -0.50
CA ASP A 30 -2.85 -6.27 -1.41
C ASP A 30 -4.14 -6.52 -0.65
N VAL A 31 -4.08 -6.83 0.66
CA VAL A 31 -5.27 -7.17 1.44
C VAL A 31 -5.11 -6.93 2.94
N VAL A 32 -6.10 -6.30 3.56
CA VAL A 32 -6.20 -6.13 5.01
C VAL A 32 -7.57 -6.57 5.52
N TRP A 33 -7.70 -6.68 6.84
CA TRP A 33 -9.00 -6.88 7.47
C TRP A 33 -9.80 -5.59 7.45
N LYS A 34 -11.07 -5.66 7.06
CA LYS A 34 -12.00 -4.52 7.09
C LYS A 34 -12.11 -3.94 8.51
N ALA A 35 -12.09 -4.83 9.50
CA ALA A 35 -12.08 -4.52 10.92
C ALA A 35 -10.92 -3.63 11.39
N ASN A 36 -9.81 -3.59 10.65
CA ASN A 36 -8.60 -2.85 11.04
C ASN A 36 -8.51 -1.47 10.36
N ILE A 37 -9.53 -1.04 9.60
CA ILE A 37 -9.54 0.28 8.96
C ILE A 37 -10.23 1.28 9.90
N PRO A 38 -9.48 2.22 10.52
CA PRO A 38 -10.01 3.09 11.56
C PRO A 38 -11.05 4.09 11.04
N HIS A 39 -10.92 4.50 9.78
CA HIS A 39 -11.80 5.50 9.16
C HIS A 39 -12.17 5.09 7.74
N THR A 40 -13.44 4.78 7.51
CA THR A 40 -13.95 4.40 6.18
C THR A 40 -14.26 5.59 5.28
N HIS A 41 -14.05 6.83 5.74
CA HIS A 41 -14.46 8.02 4.99
C HIS A 41 -13.64 8.20 3.71
N LEU A 42 -12.31 8.16 3.80
CA LEU A 42 -11.44 8.22 2.62
C LEU A 42 -11.69 7.03 1.67
N ALA A 43 -11.96 5.84 2.23
CA ALA A 43 -12.34 4.67 1.45
C ALA A 43 -13.61 4.92 0.62
N LYS A 44 -14.60 5.66 1.16
CA LYS A 44 -15.80 6.07 0.42
C LYS A 44 -15.47 7.13 -0.63
N GLU A 45 -14.73 8.17 -0.26
CA GLU A 45 -14.38 9.27 -1.17
C GLU A 45 -13.51 8.84 -2.36
N LYS A 46 -12.73 7.77 -2.18
CA LYS A 46 -11.79 7.25 -3.19
C LYS A 46 -12.23 5.90 -3.78
N SER A 47 -13.43 5.44 -3.43
CA SER A 47 -13.99 4.18 -3.93
C SER A 47 -14.16 4.18 -5.45
N ASP A 48 -14.44 5.36 -6.02
CA ASP A 48 -14.57 5.61 -7.45
C ASP A 48 -13.25 5.39 -8.23
N GLN A 49 -12.10 5.42 -7.55
CA GLN A 49 -10.79 5.28 -8.18
C GLN A 49 -10.24 3.85 -8.13
N ASN A 50 -11.06 2.86 -7.75
CA ASN A 50 -10.68 1.46 -7.59
C ASN A 50 -9.52 1.22 -6.62
N TRP A 51 -9.30 2.12 -5.65
CA TRP A 51 -8.21 1.98 -4.68
C TRP A 51 -8.45 0.82 -3.72
N MET A 52 -9.72 0.56 -3.41
CA MET A 52 -10.14 -0.40 -2.40
C MET A 52 -11.37 -1.14 -2.88
N VAL A 53 -11.33 -2.46 -2.82
CA VAL A 53 -12.46 -3.33 -3.14
C VAL A 53 -12.84 -4.11 -1.89
N GLU A 54 -14.07 -3.93 -1.43
CA GLU A 54 -14.58 -4.74 -0.32
C GLU A 54 -14.76 -6.20 -0.79
N ALA A 55 -14.20 -7.12 -0.01
CA ALA A 55 -14.23 -8.56 -0.28
C ALA A 55 -14.61 -9.32 1.00
N GLY A 56 -15.86 -9.14 1.43
CA GLY A 56 -16.39 -9.69 2.68
C GLY A 56 -15.75 -9.03 3.90
N GLU A 57 -15.07 -9.83 4.73
CA GLU A 57 -14.36 -9.35 5.93
C GLU A 57 -13.01 -8.68 5.63
N LYS A 58 -12.61 -8.68 4.36
CA LYS A 58 -11.33 -8.12 3.90
C LYS A 58 -11.56 -6.98 2.94
N ILE A 59 -10.56 -6.12 2.84
CA ILE A 59 -10.46 -5.10 1.82
C ILE A 59 -9.24 -5.41 0.98
N LYS A 60 -9.43 -5.42 -0.34
CA LYS A 60 -8.37 -5.63 -1.33
C LYS A 60 -7.91 -4.30 -1.89
N PHE A 61 -6.60 -4.17 -2.09
CA PHE A 61 -5.98 -3.06 -2.79
C PHE A 61 -5.43 -3.61 -4.11
N PRO A 62 -6.11 -3.38 -5.25
CA PRO A 62 -5.70 -3.98 -6.52
C PRO A 62 -4.41 -3.36 -7.10
N GLY A 63 -3.73 -2.46 -6.37
CA GLY A 63 -2.56 -1.73 -6.89
C GLY A 63 -2.91 -0.69 -7.96
N GLY A 64 -4.21 -0.42 -8.13
CA GLY A 64 -4.70 0.64 -8.98
C GLY A 64 -4.52 2.01 -8.37
N GLY A 65 -4.91 3.01 -9.14
CA GLY A 65 -4.82 4.41 -8.77
C GLY A 65 -5.42 5.25 -9.88
N THR A 66 -5.56 6.55 -9.66
CA THR A 66 -5.88 7.50 -10.74
C THR A 66 -4.90 7.37 -11.91
N HIS A 67 -3.64 7.01 -11.63
CA HIS A 67 -2.57 6.87 -12.62
C HIS A 67 -2.33 5.43 -13.11
N PHE A 68 -2.86 4.42 -12.41
CA PHE A 68 -2.58 3.01 -12.69
C PHE A 68 -3.86 2.27 -13.09
N HIS A 69 -4.43 2.64 -14.25
CA HIS A 69 -5.66 2.02 -14.77
C HIS A 69 -5.53 0.51 -14.98
N HIS A 70 -4.31 0.02 -15.19
CA HIS A 70 -3.99 -1.38 -15.41
C HIS A 70 -3.06 -1.97 -14.34
N GLU A 71 -3.11 -1.43 -13.13
CA GLU A 71 -2.31 -1.83 -11.96
C GLU A 71 -0.83 -1.36 -12.03
N ALA A 72 -0.24 -1.07 -10.87
CA ALA A 72 1.10 -0.48 -10.76
C ALA A 72 2.22 -1.43 -11.21
N ASP A 73 2.06 -2.75 -11.04
CA ASP A 73 3.02 -3.77 -11.51
C ASP A 73 3.21 -3.72 -13.03
N LYS A 74 2.12 -3.63 -13.80
CA LYS A 74 2.18 -3.55 -15.26
C LYS A 74 2.87 -2.27 -15.70
N TYR A 75 2.59 -1.15 -15.03
CA TYR A 75 3.28 0.11 -15.30
C TYR A 75 4.79 0.00 -15.07
N ILE A 76 5.21 -0.57 -13.93
CA ILE A 76 6.63 -0.80 -13.61
C ILE A 76 7.30 -1.74 -14.63
N SER A 77 6.64 -2.83 -14.99
CA SER A 77 7.12 -3.79 -15.99
C SER A 77 7.26 -3.15 -17.37
N ASN A 78 6.32 -2.29 -17.76
CA ASN A 78 6.38 -1.55 -19.02
C ASN A 78 7.57 -0.58 -19.06
N ILE A 79 7.89 0.12 -17.96
CA ILE A 79 9.10 0.96 -17.89
C ILE A 79 10.35 0.11 -18.09
N ALA A 80 10.46 -1.02 -17.40
CA ALA A 80 11.61 -1.91 -17.53
C ALA A 80 11.75 -2.44 -18.97
N ASN A 81 10.64 -2.79 -19.62
CA ASN A 81 10.61 -3.19 -21.02
C ASN A 81 11.08 -2.05 -21.96
N MET A 82 10.61 -0.82 -21.76
CA MET A 82 11.03 0.35 -22.55
C MET A 82 12.54 0.62 -22.44
N LEU A 83 13.13 0.34 -21.28
CA LEU A 83 14.57 0.48 -21.03
C LEU A 83 15.38 -0.75 -21.46
N ASN A 84 14.74 -1.78 -22.03
CA ASN A 84 15.33 -3.07 -22.39
C ASN A 84 16.02 -3.78 -21.22
N PHE A 85 15.47 -3.63 -20.01
CA PHE A 85 15.95 -4.37 -18.86
C PHE A 85 15.52 -5.84 -18.94
N LYS A 86 16.43 -6.71 -18.51
CA LYS A 86 16.23 -8.15 -18.52
C LYS A 86 14.97 -8.55 -17.74
N ASP A 87 14.22 -9.48 -18.30
CA ASP A 87 12.98 -10.05 -17.72
C ASP A 87 11.91 -9.01 -17.35
N ASN A 88 11.96 -7.81 -17.94
CA ASN A 88 11.13 -6.66 -17.57
C ASN A 88 11.19 -6.33 -16.06
N ASN A 89 12.34 -6.59 -15.44
CA ASN A 89 12.58 -6.27 -14.04
C ASN A 89 13.26 -4.91 -13.93
N ILE A 90 12.57 -3.97 -13.28
CA ILE A 90 13.05 -2.59 -13.12
C ILE A 90 14.36 -2.48 -12.33
N ASN A 91 14.70 -3.48 -11.51
CA ASN A 91 15.93 -3.52 -10.72
C ASN A 91 17.21 -3.54 -11.56
N ASN A 92 17.10 -3.95 -12.83
CA ASN A 92 18.21 -4.02 -13.78
C ASN A 92 19.45 -4.74 -13.22
N GLU A 93 19.28 -6.02 -12.85
CA GLU A 93 20.34 -6.86 -12.28
C GLU A 93 21.04 -6.23 -11.04
N GLY A 94 20.33 -5.42 -10.26
CA GLY A 94 20.83 -4.77 -9.06
C GLY A 94 21.38 -3.36 -9.25
N MET A 95 21.37 -2.83 -10.47
CA MET A 95 21.87 -1.50 -10.78
C MET A 95 20.92 -0.38 -10.33
N LEU A 96 19.61 -0.61 -10.42
CA LEU A 96 18.59 0.32 -9.96
C LEU A 96 18.11 -0.13 -8.57
N ARG A 97 18.37 0.69 -7.55
CA ARG A 97 18.09 0.36 -6.14
C ARG A 97 17.12 1.32 -5.47
N THR A 98 17.05 2.54 -5.96
CA THR A 98 16.21 3.60 -5.40
C THR A 98 15.44 4.32 -6.51
N VAL A 99 14.25 4.80 -6.18
CA VAL A 99 13.41 5.63 -7.05
C VAL A 99 12.88 6.81 -6.26
N LEU A 100 12.84 7.99 -6.88
CA LEU A 100 12.12 9.15 -6.36
C LEU A 100 10.67 9.11 -6.88
N ASP A 101 9.70 9.03 -5.97
CA ASP A 101 8.28 8.89 -6.26
C ASP A 101 7.53 10.15 -5.79
N VAL A 102 7.39 11.13 -6.69
CA VAL A 102 6.73 12.41 -6.41
C VAL A 102 5.26 12.31 -6.76
N GLY A 103 4.38 12.70 -5.83
CA GLY A 103 2.93 12.55 -5.99
C GLY A 103 2.43 11.14 -5.66
N CYS A 104 3.09 10.46 -4.69
CA CYS A 104 2.90 9.03 -4.43
C CYS A 104 1.47 8.60 -4.04
N GLY A 105 0.60 9.53 -3.60
CA GLY A 105 -0.79 9.24 -3.26
C GLY A 105 -0.92 8.10 -2.24
N VAL A 106 -1.59 7.01 -2.63
CA VAL A 106 -1.75 5.78 -1.82
C VAL A 106 -0.53 4.84 -1.82
N ALA A 107 0.63 5.32 -2.27
CA ALA A 107 1.91 4.62 -2.27
C ALA A 107 1.96 3.30 -3.09
N SER A 108 1.05 3.10 -4.05
CA SER A 108 1.02 1.89 -4.88
C SER A 108 2.32 1.71 -5.67
N PHE A 109 2.87 2.77 -6.26
CA PHE A 109 4.11 2.67 -7.03
C PHE A 109 5.27 2.15 -6.17
N GLY A 110 5.55 2.82 -5.04
CA GLY A 110 6.57 2.39 -4.09
C GLY A 110 6.32 0.99 -3.51
N GLY A 111 5.07 0.67 -3.15
CA GLY A 111 4.71 -0.65 -2.61
C GLY A 111 4.94 -1.79 -3.60
N TYR A 112 4.77 -1.54 -4.90
CA TYR A 112 4.99 -2.53 -5.95
C TYR A 112 6.46 -2.66 -6.37
N LEU A 113 7.25 -1.57 -6.30
CA LEU A 113 8.71 -1.59 -6.52
C LEU A 113 9.46 -2.54 -5.57
N LEU A 114 8.94 -2.76 -4.35
CA LEU A 114 9.53 -3.68 -3.38
C LEU A 114 9.64 -5.12 -3.91
N SER A 115 8.72 -5.55 -4.79
CA SER A 115 8.79 -6.87 -5.44
C SER A 115 10.02 -7.02 -6.35
N SER A 116 10.58 -5.89 -6.80
CA SER A 116 11.78 -5.81 -7.62
C SER A 116 13.01 -5.42 -6.78
N ASN A 117 12.98 -5.48 -5.44
CA ASN A 117 14.11 -5.04 -4.59
C ASN A 117 14.54 -3.57 -4.83
N VAL A 118 13.57 -2.71 -5.16
CA VAL A 118 13.76 -1.27 -5.32
C VAL A 118 13.00 -0.54 -4.22
N ILE A 119 13.66 0.41 -3.56
CA ILE A 119 13.05 1.22 -2.50
C ILE A 119 12.67 2.60 -3.06
N ALA A 120 11.46 3.05 -2.80
CA ALA A 120 11.03 4.39 -3.16
C ALA A 120 11.28 5.38 -2.02
N MET A 121 11.84 6.54 -2.36
CA MET A 121 11.70 7.75 -1.57
C MET A 121 10.49 8.50 -2.10
N SER A 122 9.42 8.58 -1.31
CA SER A 122 8.14 9.12 -1.77
C SER A 122 7.88 10.51 -1.18
N LEU A 123 7.43 11.43 -2.02
CA LEU A 123 7.01 12.79 -1.64
C LEU A 123 5.53 12.97 -1.99
N ALA A 124 4.67 13.07 -0.98
CA ALA A 124 3.25 13.36 -1.18
C ALA A 124 3.01 14.88 -1.13
N PRO A 125 2.04 15.42 -1.89
CA PRO A 125 1.51 16.75 -1.60
C PRO A 125 0.94 16.78 -0.18
N ASN A 126 0.91 17.96 0.44
CA ASN A 126 0.27 18.12 1.74
C ASN A 126 -1.21 17.72 1.63
N ASP A 127 -1.60 16.64 2.30
CA ASP A 127 -2.98 16.19 2.34
C ASP A 127 -3.73 16.99 3.40
N VAL A 128 -4.83 17.63 3.00
CA VAL A 128 -5.73 18.32 3.94
C VAL A 128 -6.51 17.33 4.80
N HIS A 129 -6.56 16.07 4.39
CA HIS A 129 -7.08 14.96 5.16
C HIS A 129 -5.94 14.38 5.99
N GLN A 130 -6.12 14.27 7.31
CA GLN A 130 -5.14 13.68 8.25
C GLN A 130 -4.58 12.36 7.71
N ASN A 131 -3.32 11.98 8.01
CA ASN A 131 -2.76 10.69 7.59
C ASN A 131 -3.68 9.53 8.03
N GLN A 132 -4.22 8.77 7.07
CA GLN A 132 -5.24 7.74 7.34
C GLN A 132 -4.66 6.31 7.44
N ILE A 133 -3.37 6.13 7.16
CA ILE A 133 -2.66 4.84 7.24
C ILE A 133 -1.27 5.13 7.82
N GLN A 134 -0.91 4.46 8.92
CA GLN A 134 0.42 4.48 9.54
C GLN A 134 1.12 3.14 9.31
#